data_AF-A0A2V5IJJ4-F1
#
_entry.id   AF-A0A2V5IJJ4-F1
#
_cell.length_a   1.000
_cell.length_b   1.000
_cell.length_c   1.000
_cell.angle_alpha   90.00
_cell.angle_beta   90.00
_cell.angle_gamma   90.00
#
_symmetry.space_group_name_H-M   'P 1'
#
loop_
_entity.id
_entity.type
_entity.pdbx_description
1 polymer ?
#
loop_
_entity_poly.entity_id
_entity_poly.type
_entity_poly.pdbx_seq_one_letter_code
_entity_poly.pdbx_strand_id
1 'polypeptide(L)'
;MRPSQDTLPPIVSDKVLHHEEHETGSLPPASVTLLRQRRKLHVINPLWYRNSLLASVGFLEFANAGDFAANVWNDVPVPLYAIIFMAIGGPLALLISGFAVRDSVLSWQNVRILQRERKYLKSLQAQHLECPAPDATTLRFIDRRLGVSHRELGTELVDRIVMDVFLGIGGLLVGTGTIMAIWGSDRHVYFISNLLSGFVGNSFAAIYGIINAIWSAYLAWRFHSYDRACSRAGAMLAPFRDRLQRRFQCFKWHAVASGWTGLIAGGASMMTSRLWEGYVVLIPCMLLEVACNRFWRGQLGYDHTPNIHPEDAEKEEDRLLLDALTSVISLQTALVPILPSTLVLEDVDWTSLDSLLLFIVNNHLFDCLCDWLATNPAVPKDFRHRVFRLATNPSFSEITVTLTDLRHLSDVDDRPRMLEMCQLFLRTEAQQVMINRERYLLEMVGYTIWKND
;
A
#
# COMPACT_ATOMS: atom_id res chain seq x y z
N MET A 1 28.83 4.73 6.54
CA MET A 1 29.60 3.47 6.66
C MET A 1 29.23 2.59 5.47
N ARG A 2 30.22 2.10 4.72
CA ARG A 2 30.03 1.19 3.58
C ARG A 2 29.37 -0.12 4.08
N PRO A 3 28.44 -0.74 3.34
CA PRO A 3 27.97 -2.08 3.68
C PRO A 3 29.06 -3.11 3.38
N SER A 4 29.28 -4.04 4.32
CA SER A 4 30.13 -5.22 4.12
C SER A 4 29.55 -6.09 3.01
N GLN A 5 30.44 -6.60 2.17
CA GLN A 5 30.15 -7.68 1.22
C GLN A 5 30.14 -8.98 2.01
N ASP A 6 28.97 -9.35 2.56
CA ASP A 6 28.78 -10.69 3.11
C ASP A 6 28.23 -11.60 1.99
N THR A 7 29.14 -12.44 1.50
CA THR A 7 28.90 -13.48 0.50
C THR A 7 28.08 -14.59 1.14
N LEU A 8 26.81 -14.72 0.74
CA LEU A 8 26.01 -15.91 1.04
C LEU A 8 26.64 -17.12 0.32
N PRO A 9 26.83 -18.27 0.99
CA PRO A 9 27.28 -19.49 0.31
C PRO A 9 26.16 -20.02 -0.61
N PRO A 10 26.51 -20.71 -1.72
CA PRO A 10 25.54 -21.21 -2.68
C PRO A 10 24.89 -22.47 -2.10
N ILE A 11 23.77 -22.32 -1.40
CA ILE A 11 22.83 -23.43 -1.23
C ILE A 11 21.79 -23.25 -2.33
N VAL A 12 22.20 -23.62 -3.53
CA VAL A 12 21.31 -23.78 -4.68
C VAL A 12 20.48 -25.03 -4.37
N SER A 13 19.20 -24.83 -4.07
CA SER A 13 18.23 -25.92 -4.10
C SER A 13 18.05 -26.31 -5.56
N ASP A 14 18.62 -27.45 -5.96
CA ASP A 14 18.49 -28.09 -7.29
C ASP A 14 17.02 -28.33 -7.73
N LYS A 15 16.04 -28.03 -6.86
CA LYS A 15 14.62 -28.19 -7.15
C LYS A 15 14.00 -27.06 -7.97
N VAL A 16 14.69 -25.93 -8.16
CA VAL A 16 14.17 -24.82 -8.99
C VAL A 16 14.37 -25.07 -10.50
N LEU A 17 15.24 -26.01 -10.88
CA LEU A 17 15.62 -26.24 -12.29
C LEU A 17 15.05 -27.51 -12.94
N HIS A 18 14.36 -28.38 -12.21
CA HIS A 18 13.74 -29.58 -12.78
C HIS A 18 12.25 -29.66 -12.44
N HIS A 19 11.46 -28.78 -13.06
CA HIS A 19 10.05 -29.07 -13.30
C HIS A 19 9.90 -29.42 -14.79
N GLU A 20 10.03 -30.72 -15.05
CA GLU A 20 9.56 -31.47 -16.21
C GLU A 20 9.71 -30.80 -17.59
N GLU A 21 10.86 -31.05 -18.22
CA GLU A 21 10.99 -31.09 -19.66
C GLU A 21 10.14 -32.24 -20.23
N HIS A 22 8.81 -32.07 -20.32
CA HIS A 22 7.95 -32.86 -21.19
C HIS A 22 6.56 -32.23 -21.32
N GLU A 23 6.46 -31.11 -22.04
CA GLU A 23 5.22 -30.75 -22.77
C GLU A 23 5.50 -29.64 -23.79
N THR A 24 5.98 -30.01 -24.97
CA THR A 24 5.84 -29.18 -26.17
C THR A 24 4.35 -29.01 -26.48
N GLY A 25 3.75 -27.88 -26.13
CA GLY A 25 2.49 -27.46 -26.75
C GLY A 25 1.60 -26.45 -26.03
N SER A 26 1.61 -26.37 -24.69
CA SER A 26 0.67 -25.48 -23.99
C SER A 26 1.36 -24.59 -22.95
N LEU A 27 1.27 -23.28 -23.15
CA LEU A 27 1.74 -22.29 -22.17
C LEU A 27 0.76 -22.23 -20.98
N PRO A 28 1.25 -21.87 -19.78
CA PRO A 28 0.37 -21.68 -18.63
C PRO A 28 -0.72 -20.63 -18.93
N PRO A 29 -1.99 -20.89 -18.55
CA PRO A 29 -3.09 -19.98 -18.83
C PRO A 29 -3.01 -18.73 -17.93
N ALA A 30 -2.33 -17.68 -18.42
CA ALA A 30 -2.34 -16.37 -17.79
C ALA A 30 -3.32 -15.44 -18.51
N SER A 31 -4.29 -14.90 -17.77
CA SER A 31 -5.28 -13.96 -18.30
C SER A 31 -5.62 -12.85 -17.31
N VAL A 32 -5.77 -11.63 -17.83
CA VAL A 32 -6.06 -10.42 -17.05
C VAL A 32 -7.31 -9.76 -17.63
N THR A 33 -8.27 -9.41 -16.79
CA THR A 33 -9.47 -8.69 -17.22
C THR A 33 -9.41 -7.22 -16.81
N LEU A 34 -9.61 -6.33 -17.79
CA LEU A 34 -9.58 -4.88 -17.64
C LEU A 34 -10.96 -4.27 -17.90
N LEU A 35 -11.35 -3.29 -17.09
CA LEU A 35 -12.51 -2.43 -17.34
C LEU A 35 -12.09 -1.16 -18.09
N ARG A 36 -12.83 -0.84 -19.15
CA ARG A 36 -12.81 0.47 -19.79
C ARG A 36 -13.82 1.39 -19.12
N GLN A 37 -13.35 2.39 -18.39
CA GLN A 37 -14.19 3.44 -17.80
C GLN A 37 -13.75 4.82 -18.28
N ARG A 38 -14.64 5.54 -18.98
CA ARG A 38 -14.44 6.93 -19.44
C ARG A 38 -13.04 7.20 -20.05
N ARG A 39 -12.58 6.28 -20.92
CA ARG A 39 -11.28 6.27 -21.66
C ARG A 39 -10.05 5.77 -20.88
N LYS A 40 -10.18 5.34 -19.63
CA LYS A 40 -9.11 4.71 -18.86
C LYS A 40 -9.36 3.21 -18.69
N LEU A 41 -8.30 2.43 -18.80
CA LEU A 41 -8.27 1.00 -18.50
C LEU A 41 -7.92 0.79 -17.04
N HIS A 42 -8.64 -0.10 -16.36
CA HIS A 42 -8.38 -0.48 -14.97
C HIS A 42 -8.42 -1.99 -14.86
N VAL A 43 -7.41 -2.62 -14.26
CA VAL A 43 -7.44 -4.07 -14.01
C VAL A 43 -8.54 -4.36 -12.97
N ILE A 44 -9.46 -5.28 -13.30
CA ILE A 44 -10.47 -5.79 -12.37
C ILE A 44 -10.04 -7.14 -11.81
N ASN A 45 -9.47 -8.00 -12.66
CA ASN A 45 -9.01 -9.33 -12.29
C ASN A 45 -7.56 -9.56 -12.73
N PRO A 46 -6.69 -10.03 -11.81
CA PRO A 46 -6.99 -10.28 -10.40
C PRO A 46 -7.30 -8.99 -9.63
N LEU A 47 -8.05 -9.10 -8.53
CA LEU A 47 -8.24 -7.99 -7.60
C LEU A 47 -6.88 -7.64 -6.99
N TRP A 48 -6.60 -6.36 -6.77
CA TRP A 48 -5.31 -5.93 -6.21
C TRP A 48 -5.54 -5.15 -4.92
N TYR A 49 -4.83 -5.55 -3.85
CA TYR A 49 -4.60 -4.67 -2.73
C TYR A 49 -3.50 -3.68 -3.12
N ARG A 50 -3.82 -2.37 -3.12
CA ARG A 50 -2.90 -1.32 -3.54
C ARG A 50 -2.54 -0.39 -2.38
N ASN A 51 -1.27 -0.03 -2.27
CA ASN A 51 -0.76 1.07 -1.47
C ASN A 51 -1.22 2.40 -2.08
N SER A 52 -2.48 2.74 -1.82
CA SER A 52 -3.19 3.87 -2.42
C SER A 52 -3.23 5.11 -1.54
N LEU A 53 -2.51 5.13 -0.41
CA LEU A 53 -2.49 6.22 0.55
C LEU A 53 -2.06 7.52 -0.12
N LEU A 54 -2.92 8.52 -0.22
CA LEU A 54 -2.63 9.80 -0.87
C LEU A 54 -1.59 10.61 -0.08
N ALA A 55 -0.66 11.26 -0.80
CA ALA A 55 0.33 12.15 -0.17
C ALA A 55 -0.32 13.38 0.49
N SER A 56 -1.47 13.83 -0.02
CA SER A 56 -2.25 14.93 0.55
C SER A 56 -2.77 14.65 1.95
N VAL A 57 -2.93 13.36 2.30
CA VAL A 57 -3.45 12.94 3.60
C VAL A 57 -2.47 13.29 4.73
N GLY A 58 -1.17 13.26 4.45
CA GLY A 58 -0.16 13.73 5.40
C GLY A 58 -0.26 15.22 5.75
N PHE A 59 -1.11 15.98 5.05
CA PHE A 59 -1.37 17.40 5.33
C PHE A 59 -2.71 17.63 6.06
N LEU A 60 -3.42 16.60 6.51
CA LEU A 60 -4.71 16.81 7.17
C LEU A 60 -4.61 17.61 8.47
N GLU A 61 -3.55 17.44 9.25
CA GLU A 61 -3.38 18.27 10.46
C GLU A 61 -3.12 19.75 10.14
N PHE A 62 -2.54 20.06 8.97
CA PHE A 62 -2.46 21.46 8.52
C PHE A 62 -3.84 22.06 8.25
N ALA A 63 -4.80 21.25 7.79
CA ALA A 63 -6.18 21.71 7.60
C ALA A 63 -6.82 22.07 8.95
N ASN A 64 -6.61 21.24 9.97
CA ASN A 64 -7.14 21.47 11.32
C ASN A 64 -6.52 22.71 11.98
N ALA A 65 -5.27 23.05 11.68
CA ALA A 65 -4.65 24.29 12.17
C ALA A 65 -4.91 25.52 11.29
N GLY A 66 -5.72 25.38 10.23
CA GLY A 66 -6.09 26.48 9.34
C GLY A 66 -6.88 27.60 10.02
N ASP A 67 -7.40 27.34 11.22
CA ASP A 67 -8.12 28.28 12.08
C ASP A 67 -7.21 29.22 12.89
N PHE A 68 -5.88 29.14 12.76
CA PHE A 68 -4.93 29.96 13.53
C PHE A 68 -5.32 31.43 13.63
N ALA A 69 -5.61 32.06 12.48
CA ALA A 69 -6.00 33.47 12.48
C ALA A 69 -7.34 33.72 13.16
N ALA A 70 -8.29 32.79 13.03
CA ALA A 70 -9.63 32.89 13.62
C ALA A 70 -9.64 32.64 15.15
N ASN A 71 -8.65 31.93 15.69
CA ASN A 71 -8.54 31.69 17.13
C ASN A 71 -7.62 32.71 17.83
N VAL A 72 -6.57 33.20 17.16
CA VAL A 72 -5.58 34.11 17.76
C VAL A 72 -5.93 35.59 17.57
N TRP A 73 -6.47 35.97 16.41
CA TRP A 73 -6.72 37.37 16.05
C TRP A 73 -8.20 37.66 15.78
N ASN A 74 -9.06 37.18 16.69
CA ASN A 74 -10.51 37.32 16.60
C ASN A 74 -11.03 38.56 17.35
N ASP A 75 -10.29 39.67 17.24
CA ASP A 75 -10.74 40.97 17.76
C ASP A 75 -11.85 41.53 16.86
N VAL A 76 -12.78 42.31 17.42
CA VAL A 76 -13.85 42.97 16.65
C VAL A 76 -13.60 44.48 16.65
N PRO A 77 -13.43 45.14 15.48
CA PRO A 77 -13.43 44.55 14.13
C PRO A 77 -12.16 43.74 13.83
N VAL A 78 -12.31 42.69 13.02
CA VAL A 78 -11.20 41.79 12.67
C VAL A 78 -10.14 42.55 11.86
N PRO A 79 -8.86 42.48 12.24
CA PRO A 79 -7.82 43.20 11.52
C PRO A 79 -7.60 42.61 10.12
N LEU A 80 -7.25 43.46 9.15
CA LEU A 80 -7.14 43.08 7.73
C LEU A 80 -6.19 41.89 7.49
N TYR A 81 -5.06 41.83 8.19
CA TYR A 81 -4.12 40.72 8.05
C TYR A 81 -4.73 39.39 8.49
N ALA A 82 -5.54 39.39 9.56
CA ALA A 82 -6.22 38.19 10.04
C ALA A 82 -7.31 37.75 9.06
N ILE A 83 -8.05 38.70 8.46
CA ILE A 83 -9.01 38.40 7.39
C ILE A 83 -8.30 37.72 6.21
N ILE A 84 -7.14 38.22 5.78
CA ILE A 84 -6.37 37.61 4.68
C ILE A 84 -5.97 36.17 5.04
N PHE A 85 -5.45 35.93 6.24
CA PHE A 85 -5.07 34.59 6.67
C PHE A 85 -6.28 33.65 6.78
N MET A 86 -7.42 34.09 7.33
CA MET A 86 -8.65 33.31 7.40
C MET A 86 -9.19 32.97 6.01
N ALA A 87 -9.14 33.92 5.07
CA ALA A 87 -9.56 33.74 3.69
C ALA A 87 -8.67 32.76 2.90
N ILE A 88 -7.46 32.47 3.39
CA ILE A 88 -6.58 31.44 2.82
C ILE A 88 -6.77 30.11 3.57
N GLY A 89 -6.69 30.14 4.90
CA GLY A 89 -6.72 28.95 5.76
C GLY A 89 -8.05 28.20 5.70
N GLY A 90 -9.18 28.92 5.75
CA GLY A 90 -10.50 28.32 5.70
C GLY A 90 -10.75 27.53 4.39
N PRO A 91 -10.58 28.14 3.20
CA PRO A 91 -10.72 27.43 1.94
C PRO A 91 -9.71 26.28 1.76
N LEU A 92 -8.47 26.44 2.24
CA LEU A 92 -7.47 25.35 2.19
C LEU A 92 -7.92 24.15 3.02
N ALA A 93 -8.45 24.39 4.23
CA ALA A 93 -8.97 23.32 5.10
C ALA A 93 -10.15 22.58 4.45
N LEU A 94 -11.08 23.32 3.81
CA LEU A 94 -12.17 22.72 3.04
C LEU A 94 -11.68 21.88 1.85
N LEU A 95 -10.67 22.37 1.13
CA LEU A 95 -10.08 21.66 0.00
C LEU A 95 -9.40 20.36 0.43
N ILE A 96 -8.63 20.38 1.53
CA ILE A 96 -7.98 19.19 2.09
C ILE A 96 -9.03 18.17 2.59
N SER A 97 -10.13 18.63 3.17
CA SER A 97 -11.26 17.77 3.56
C SER A 97 -11.86 17.02 2.36
N GLY A 98 -11.91 17.66 1.19
CA GLY A 98 -12.29 17.00 -0.06
C GLY A 98 -11.33 15.89 -0.49
N PHE A 99 -10.01 16.06 -0.25
CA PHE A 99 -9.02 15.00 -0.49
C PHE A 99 -9.15 13.84 0.51
N ALA A 100 -9.53 14.11 1.75
CA ALA A 100 -9.80 13.07 2.75
C ALA A 100 -10.95 12.15 2.31
N VAL A 101 -12.05 12.71 1.79
CA VAL A 101 -13.16 11.93 1.22
C VAL A 101 -12.67 11.02 0.09
N ARG A 102 -11.79 11.54 -0.76
CA ARG A 102 -11.21 10.74 -1.85
C ARG A 102 -10.32 9.61 -1.34
N ASP A 103 -9.47 9.85 -0.33
CA ASP A 103 -8.65 8.78 0.25
C ASP A 103 -9.50 7.72 0.93
N SER A 104 -10.53 8.12 1.68
CA SER A 104 -11.49 7.21 2.29
C SER A 104 -12.17 6.29 1.28
N VAL A 105 -12.53 6.81 0.10
CA VAL A 105 -13.11 5.99 -0.97
C VAL A 105 -12.09 4.97 -1.49
N LEU A 106 -10.82 5.36 -1.65
CA LEU A 106 -9.75 4.44 -2.08
C LEU A 106 -9.46 3.38 -1.03
N SER A 107 -9.38 3.77 0.25
CA SER A 107 -9.19 2.83 1.35
C SER A 107 -10.39 1.89 1.50
N TRP A 108 -11.62 2.37 1.31
CA TRP A 108 -12.81 1.54 1.34
C TRP A 108 -12.84 0.47 0.24
N GLN A 109 -12.27 0.76 -0.94
CA GLN A 109 -12.08 -0.25 -1.99
C GLN A 109 -11.12 -1.36 -1.54
N ASN A 110 -9.99 -0.99 -0.94
CA ASN A 110 -9.04 -1.94 -0.34
C ASN A 110 -9.71 -2.78 0.76
N VAL A 111 -10.45 -2.14 1.68
CA VAL A 111 -11.19 -2.83 2.75
C VAL A 111 -12.16 -3.85 2.17
N ARG A 112 -12.91 -3.52 1.12
CA ARG A 112 -13.83 -4.46 0.47
C ARG A 112 -13.10 -5.67 -0.12
N ILE A 113 -11.94 -5.46 -0.73
CA ILE A 113 -11.11 -6.55 -1.28
C ILE A 113 -10.64 -7.46 -0.14
N LEU A 114 -10.05 -6.89 0.91
CA LEU A 114 -9.55 -7.63 2.07
C LEU A 114 -10.68 -8.36 2.82
N GLN A 115 -11.87 -7.77 2.91
CA GLN A 115 -13.04 -8.42 3.52
C GLN A 115 -13.54 -9.61 2.70
N ARG A 116 -13.53 -9.52 1.35
CA ARG A 116 -13.92 -10.63 0.48
C ARG A 116 -12.94 -11.78 0.61
N GLU A 117 -11.65 -11.48 0.55
CA GLU A 117 -10.61 -12.46 0.78
C GLU A 117 -10.76 -13.12 2.16
N ARG A 118 -10.92 -12.34 3.22
CA ARG A 118 -11.07 -12.88 4.58
C ARG A 118 -12.30 -13.77 4.71
N LYS A 119 -13.41 -13.42 4.07
CA LYS A 119 -14.62 -14.27 4.03
C LYS A 119 -14.32 -15.59 3.31
N TYR A 120 -13.67 -15.53 2.16
CA TYR A 120 -13.26 -16.70 1.38
C TYR A 120 -12.33 -17.63 2.17
N LEU A 121 -11.28 -17.07 2.79
CA LEU A 121 -10.33 -17.84 3.62
C LEU A 121 -11.01 -18.49 4.83
N LYS A 122 -11.95 -17.79 5.48
CA LYS A 122 -12.74 -18.36 6.58
C LYS A 122 -13.67 -19.48 6.12
N SER A 123 -14.30 -19.35 4.95
CA SER A 123 -15.10 -20.45 4.40
C SER A 123 -14.23 -21.64 4.01
N LEU A 124 -13.04 -21.41 3.45
CA LEU A 124 -12.09 -22.47 3.10
C LEU A 124 -11.58 -23.19 4.35
N GLN A 125 -11.30 -22.43 5.42
CA GLN A 125 -10.93 -22.97 6.73
C GLN A 125 -12.02 -23.88 7.30
N ALA A 126 -13.28 -23.42 7.28
CA ALA A 126 -14.41 -24.19 7.77
C ALA A 126 -14.60 -25.49 6.97
N GLN A 127 -14.53 -25.42 5.64
CA GLN A 127 -14.61 -26.58 4.76
C GLN A 127 -13.50 -27.60 5.04
N HIS A 128 -12.25 -27.16 5.23
CA HIS A 128 -11.14 -28.05 5.54
C HIS A 128 -11.26 -28.69 6.92
N LEU A 129 -11.80 -27.98 7.91
CA LEU A 129 -12.05 -28.53 9.26
C LEU A 129 -13.15 -29.59 9.29
N GLU A 130 -14.10 -29.54 8.35
CA GLU A 130 -15.17 -30.52 8.21
C GLU A 130 -14.73 -31.81 7.48
N CYS A 131 -13.59 -31.79 6.78
CA CYS A 131 -13.02 -32.97 6.13
C CYS A 131 -12.55 -34.01 7.17
N PRO A 132 -12.75 -35.32 6.91
CA PRO A 132 -12.37 -36.39 7.85
C PRO A 132 -10.85 -36.52 8.08
N ALA A 133 -10.03 -35.93 7.21
CA ALA A 133 -8.57 -35.82 7.35
C ALA A 133 -8.14 -34.40 6.95
N PRO A 134 -8.18 -33.42 7.86
CA PRO A 134 -7.82 -32.04 7.56
C PRO A 134 -6.32 -31.91 7.31
N ASP A 135 -5.94 -31.28 6.19
CA ASP A 135 -4.54 -30.97 5.92
C ASP A 135 -4.05 -29.82 6.81
N ALA A 136 -3.12 -30.15 7.71
CA ALA A 136 -2.52 -29.20 8.63
C ALA A 136 -1.64 -28.15 7.93
N THR A 137 -1.16 -28.41 6.71
CA THR A 137 -0.37 -27.44 5.93
C THR A 137 -1.25 -26.33 5.39
N THR A 138 -2.36 -26.68 4.72
CA THR A 138 -3.35 -25.72 4.21
C THR A 138 -3.97 -24.89 5.33
N LEU A 139 -4.31 -25.50 6.48
CA LEU A 139 -4.84 -24.76 7.62
C LEU A 139 -3.85 -23.74 8.19
N ARG A 140 -2.54 -24.08 8.22
CA ARG A 140 -1.48 -23.15 8.63
C ARG A 140 -1.32 -22.01 7.63
N PHE A 141 -1.37 -22.30 6.32
CA PHE A 141 -1.36 -21.27 5.28
C PHE A 141 -2.52 -20.28 5.46
N ILE A 142 -3.74 -20.81 5.61
CA ILE A 142 -4.94 -19.99 5.81
C ILE A 142 -4.82 -19.11 7.07
N ASP A 143 -4.33 -19.67 8.19
CA ASP A 143 -4.14 -18.91 9.43
C ASP A 143 -3.14 -17.76 9.25
N ARG A 144 -2.02 -17.99 8.54
CA ARG A 144 -1.02 -16.94 8.25
C ARG A 144 -1.62 -15.81 7.45
N ARG A 145 -2.35 -16.13 6.39
CA ARG A 145 -3.00 -15.16 5.53
C ARG A 145 -4.06 -14.35 6.28
N LEU A 146 -4.85 -15.02 7.12
CA LEU A 146 -5.81 -14.36 8.01
C LEU A 146 -5.13 -13.45 9.05
N GLY A 147 -3.95 -13.84 9.53
CA GLY A 147 -3.10 -13.08 10.42
C GLY A 147 -2.62 -11.77 9.81
N VAL A 148 -2.01 -11.82 8.61
CA VAL A 148 -1.55 -10.63 7.88
C VAL A 148 -2.73 -9.76 7.45
N SER A 149 -3.79 -10.36 6.92
CA SER A 149 -5.04 -9.68 6.56
C SER A 149 -5.65 -8.89 7.74
N HIS A 150 -5.50 -9.36 8.99
CA HIS A 150 -5.98 -8.61 10.15
C HIS A 150 -5.23 -7.28 10.34
N ARG A 151 -3.91 -7.27 10.13
CA ARG A 151 -3.13 -6.04 10.21
C ARG A 151 -3.47 -5.11 9.04
N GLU A 152 -3.49 -5.64 7.82
CA GLU A 152 -3.80 -4.85 6.61
C GLU A 152 -5.17 -4.18 6.71
N LEU A 153 -6.18 -4.94 7.11
CA LEU A 153 -7.53 -4.42 7.31
C LEU A 153 -7.58 -3.37 8.42
N GLY A 154 -6.87 -3.61 9.53
CA GLY A 154 -6.81 -2.68 10.65
C GLY A 154 -6.14 -1.36 10.28
N THR A 155 -5.05 -1.39 9.52
CA THR A 155 -4.39 -0.19 9.01
C THR A 155 -5.27 0.57 8.01
N GLU A 156 -5.92 -0.11 7.06
CA GLU A 156 -6.85 0.57 6.15
C GLU A 156 -8.05 1.18 6.90
N LEU A 157 -8.54 0.51 7.95
CA LEU A 157 -9.65 1.02 8.72
C LEU A 157 -9.25 2.18 9.64
N VAL A 158 -8.24 1.99 10.49
CA VAL A 158 -7.86 2.95 11.54
C VAL A 158 -6.95 4.05 11.00
N ASP A 159 -5.84 3.67 10.38
CA ASP A 159 -4.80 4.62 9.92
C ASP A 159 -5.20 5.36 8.64
N ARG A 160 -6.36 5.04 8.04
CA ARG A 160 -6.89 5.72 6.85
C ARG A 160 -8.34 6.14 7.00
N ILE A 161 -9.30 5.23 7.01
CA ILE A 161 -10.73 5.62 7.03
C ILE A 161 -11.09 6.41 8.29
N VAL A 162 -10.73 5.92 9.47
CA VAL A 162 -11.05 6.64 10.73
C VAL A 162 -10.33 7.98 10.75
N MET A 163 -9.04 8.03 10.40
CA MET A 163 -8.30 9.28 10.29
C MET A 163 -8.99 10.28 9.34
N ASP A 164 -9.27 9.88 8.11
CA ASP A 164 -9.87 10.74 7.10
C ASP A 164 -11.26 11.23 7.51
N VAL A 165 -12.06 10.38 8.16
CA VAL A 165 -13.39 10.76 8.63
C VAL A 165 -13.27 11.78 9.75
N PHE A 166 -12.46 11.51 10.77
CA PHE A 166 -12.33 12.40 11.92
C PHE A 166 -11.66 13.72 11.54
N LEU A 167 -10.47 13.66 10.94
CA LEU A 167 -9.73 14.86 10.55
C LEU A 167 -10.36 15.56 9.34
N GLY A 168 -11.07 14.86 8.45
CA GLY A 168 -11.80 15.47 7.34
C GLY A 168 -13.07 16.18 7.79
N ILE A 169 -13.84 15.62 8.75
CA ILE A 169 -14.95 16.34 9.40
C ILE A 169 -14.40 17.51 10.22
N GLY A 170 -13.30 17.30 10.95
CA GLY A 170 -12.58 18.35 11.68
C GLY A 170 -12.23 19.51 10.76
N GLY A 171 -11.51 19.24 9.65
CA GLY A 171 -11.14 20.24 8.66
C GLY A 171 -12.32 20.94 8.00
N LEU A 172 -13.46 20.26 7.82
CA LEU A 172 -14.69 20.87 7.31
C LEU A 172 -15.28 21.88 8.30
N LEU A 173 -15.40 21.50 9.57
CA LEU A 173 -15.91 22.37 10.63
C LEU A 173 -14.96 23.55 10.90
N VAL A 174 -13.65 23.29 10.95
CA VAL A 174 -12.58 24.28 11.07
C VAL A 174 -12.62 25.26 9.91
N GLY A 175 -12.69 24.76 8.68
CA GLY A 175 -12.73 25.58 7.47
C GLY A 175 -13.97 26.47 7.42
N THR A 176 -15.16 25.91 7.72
CA THR A 176 -16.41 26.70 7.79
C THR A 176 -16.37 27.73 8.91
N GLY A 177 -15.94 27.35 10.12
CA GLY A 177 -15.82 28.26 11.25
C GLY A 177 -14.85 29.42 10.97
N THR A 178 -13.71 29.13 10.35
CA THR A 178 -12.70 30.13 9.98
C THR A 178 -13.22 31.14 8.94
N ILE A 179 -13.98 30.68 7.95
CA ILE A 179 -14.61 31.58 6.96
C ILE A 179 -15.67 32.44 7.65
N MET A 180 -16.49 31.85 8.53
CA MET A 180 -17.51 32.60 9.28
C MET A 180 -16.90 33.69 10.17
N ALA A 181 -15.70 33.48 10.72
CA ALA A 181 -15.02 34.45 11.58
C ALA A 181 -14.78 35.80 10.89
N ILE A 182 -14.65 35.83 9.56
CA ILE A 182 -14.49 37.07 8.78
C ILE A 182 -15.67 38.03 9.01
N TRP A 183 -16.87 37.50 9.23
CA TRP A 183 -18.09 38.25 9.53
C TRP A 183 -18.43 38.25 11.03
N GLY A 184 -17.43 38.06 11.90
CA GLY A 184 -17.58 38.00 13.36
C GLY A 184 -18.07 39.29 14.04
N SER A 185 -18.42 40.33 13.28
CA SER A 185 -19.09 41.53 13.82
C SER A 185 -20.50 41.24 14.33
N ASP A 186 -21.16 40.20 13.81
CA ASP A 186 -22.40 39.67 14.38
C ASP A 186 -22.07 38.68 15.52
N ARG A 187 -22.65 38.93 16.70
CA ARG A 187 -22.45 38.12 17.92
C ARG A 187 -22.83 36.64 17.72
N HIS A 188 -23.86 36.36 16.92
CA HIS A 188 -24.27 34.98 16.65
C HIS A 188 -23.27 34.26 15.75
N VAL A 189 -22.79 34.95 14.71
CA VAL A 189 -21.77 34.42 13.79
C VAL A 189 -20.46 34.18 14.52
N TYR A 190 -20.05 35.11 15.39
CA TYR A 190 -18.87 34.97 16.24
C TYR A 190 -18.92 33.73 17.13
N PHE A 191 -20.04 33.53 17.84
CA PHE A 191 -20.18 32.38 18.74
C PHE A 191 -20.17 31.05 17.98
N ILE A 192 -20.89 30.96 16.86
CA ILE A 192 -20.94 29.75 16.03
C ILE A 192 -19.57 29.46 15.42
N SER A 193 -18.90 30.49 14.89
CA SER A 193 -17.56 30.38 14.32
C SER A 193 -16.57 29.79 15.34
N ASN A 194 -16.48 30.39 16.53
CA ASN A 194 -15.53 29.95 17.56
C ASN A 194 -15.86 28.55 18.10
N LEU A 195 -17.13 28.18 18.19
CA LEU A 195 -17.56 26.82 18.54
C LEU A 195 -17.10 25.80 17.48
N LEU A 196 -17.29 26.12 16.20
CA LEU A 196 -16.99 25.23 15.08
C LEU A 196 -15.48 25.09 14.85
N SER A 197 -14.74 26.20 14.79
CA SER A 197 -13.29 26.18 14.55
C SER A 197 -12.51 25.78 15.78
N GLY A 198 -12.73 26.44 16.91
CA GLY A 198 -11.91 26.27 18.10
C GLY A 198 -12.19 24.97 18.87
N PHE A 199 -13.45 24.62 19.08
CA PHE A 199 -13.82 23.53 20.01
C PHE A 199 -14.22 22.24 19.30
N VAL A 200 -15.30 22.27 18.52
CA VAL A 200 -15.90 21.04 17.96
C VAL A 200 -15.02 20.47 16.86
N GLY A 201 -14.53 21.29 15.93
CA GLY A 201 -13.62 20.84 14.87
C GLY A 201 -12.37 20.16 15.42
N ASN A 202 -11.68 20.84 16.35
CA ASN A 202 -10.47 20.35 17.00
C ASN A 202 -10.69 19.11 17.89
N SER A 203 -11.90 18.91 18.43
CA SER A 203 -12.20 17.70 19.21
C SER A 203 -12.10 16.41 18.40
N PHE A 204 -12.37 16.44 17.09
CA PHE A 204 -12.22 15.26 16.24
C PHE A 204 -10.76 14.84 16.09
N ALA A 205 -9.83 15.79 15.99
CA ALA A 205 -8.40 15.52 15.97
C ALA A 205 -7.93 14.89 17.29
N ALA A 206 -8.42 15.40 18.43
CA ALA A 206 -8.13 14.82 19.74
C ALA A 206 -8.63 13.37 19.88
N ILE A 207 -9.87 13.10 19.46
CA ILE A 207 -10.43 11.74 19.53
C ILE A 207 -9.65 10.79 18.62
N TYR A 208 -9.33 11.21 17.39
CA TYR A 208 -8.50 10.42 16.50
C TYR A 208 -7.13 10.13 17.09
N GLY A 209 -6.47 11.13 17.69
CA GLY A 209 -5.18 10.96 18.35
C GLY A 209 -5.18 9.83 19.39
N ILE A 210 -6.25 9.69 20.17
CA ILE A 210 -6.42 8.59 21.14
C ILE A 210 -6.59 7.25 20.43
N ILE A 211 -7.45 7.18 19.41
CA ILE A 211 -7.69 5.94 18.65
C ILE A 211 -6.40 5.47 17.97
N ASN A 212 -5.68 6.39 17.31
CA ASN A 212 -4.40 6.11 16.67
C ASN A 212 -3.37 5.62 17.68
N ALA A 213 -3.31 6.21 18.89
CA ALA A 213 -2.39 5.77 19.92
C ALA A 213 -2.63 4.33 20.38
N ILE A 214 -3.89 3.95 20.58
CA ILE A 214 -4.26 2.59 20.98
C ILE A 214 -3.86 1.60 19.87
N TRP A 215 -4.18 1.93 18.63
CA TRP A 215 -3.84 1.08 17.48
C TRP A 215 -2.33 0.99 17.25
N SER A 216 -1.61 2.11 17.34
CA SER A 216 -0.16 2.18 17.27
C SER A 216 0.52 1.37 18.37
N ALA A 217 0.01 1.41 19.60
CA ALA A 217 0.50 0.57 20.70
C ALA A 217 0.31 -0.92 20.41
N TYR A 218 -0.85 -1.30 19.87
CA TYR A 218 -1.11 -2.67 19.40
C TYR A 218 -0.12 -3.11 18.32
N LEU A 219 0.12 -2.27 17.30
CA LEU A 219 1.07 -2.58 16.22
C LEU A 219 2.50 -2.73 16.77
N ALA A 220 2.94 -1.80 17.62
CA ALA A 220 4.27 -1.85 18.23
C ALA A 220 4.46 -3.13 19.06
N TRP A 221 3.47 -3.50 19.88
CA TRP A 221 3.48 -4.75 20.64
C TRP A 221 3.51 -5.99 19.74
N ARG A 222 2.69 -6.00 18.68
CA ARG A 222 2.62 -7.11 17.73
C ARG A 222 3.96 -7.35 17.03
N PHE A 223 4.56 -6.31 16.46
CA PHE A 223 5.84 -6.44 15.76
C PHE A 223 7.02 -6.65 16.71
N HIS A 224 6.93 -6.18 17.95
CA HIS A 224 7.89 -6.56 18.99
C HIS A 224 7.82 -8.05 19.30
N SER A 225 6.61 -8.62 19.36
CA SER A 225 6.41 -10.05 19.58
C SER A 225 6.96 -10.90 18.44
N TYR A 226 6.79 -10.47 17.18
CA TYR A 226 7.41 -11.13 16.02
C TYR A 226 8.93 -11.09 16.08
N ASP A 227 9.51 -9.92 16.37
CA ASP A 227 10.96 -9.74 16.47
C ASP A 227 11.58 -10.64 17.55
N ARG A 228 10.88 -10.78 18.69
CA ARG A 228 11.27 -11.68 19.78
C ARG A 228 11.22 -13.15 19.36
N ALA A 229 10.14 -13.58 18.70
CA ALA A 229 9.98 -14.95 18.24
C ALA A 229 11.02 -15.31 17.15
N CYS A 230 11.23 -14.43 16.17
CA CYS A 230 12.27 -14.59 15.14
C CYS A 230 13.68 -14.67 15.73
N SER A 231 13.96 -13.92 16.80
CA SER A 231 15.26 -13.96 17.48
C SER A 231 15.52 -15.29 18.19
N ARG A 232 14.47 -16.02 18.61
CA ARG A 232 14.57 -17.35 19.25
C ARG A 232 14.75 -18.46 18.22
N ALA A 233 14.10 -18.37 17.06
CA ALA A 233 14.19 -19.34 15.97
C ALA A 233 15.51 -19.26 15.15
N GLY A 234 16.55 -18.61 15.68
CA GLY A 234 17.66 -18.00 14.95
C GLY A 234 18.48 -18.89 13.99
N ALA A 235 18.45 -20.22 14.11
CA ALA A 235 19.17 -21.11 13.19
C ALA A 235 18.50 -21.22 11.80
N MET A 236 17.16 -21.26 11.74
CA MET A 236 16.41 -21.40 10.48
C MET A 236 16.35 -20.10 9.67
N LEU A 237 16.44 -18.96 10.35
CA LEU A 237 16.21 -17.63 9.78
C LEU A 237 17.48 -16.80 9.66
N ALA A 238 18.63 -17.37 9.99
CA ALA A 238 19.93 -16.71 9.87
C ALA A 238 20.12 -15.92 8.56
N PRO A 239 19.80 -16.47 7.36
CA PRO A 239 19.99 -15.73 6.09
C PRO A 239 19.03 -14.54 5.91
N PHE A 240 17.90 -14.49 6.62
CA PHE A 240 16.88 -13.44 6.48
C PHE A 240 16.77 -12.51 7.70
N ARG A 241 17.58 -12.75 8.74
CA ARG A 241 17.47 -12.09 10.03
C ARG A 241 17.48 -10.57 9.91
N ASP A 242 18.44 -10.03 9.16
CA ASP A 242 18.60 -8.58 9.02
C ASP A 242 17.42 -7.94 8.30
N ARG A 243 16.87 -8.61 7.28
CA ARG A 243 15.70 -8.14 6.54
C ARG A 243 14.44 -8.16 7.40
N LEU A 244 14.23 -9.24 8.17
CA LEU A 244 13.12 -9.36 9.13
C LEU A 244 13.22 -8.29 10.23
N GLN A 245 14.38 -8.18 10.87
CA GLN A 245 14.60 -7.20 11.94
C GLN A 245 14.40 -5.77 11.44
N ARG A 246 14.95 -5.43 10.27
CA ARG A 246 14.75 -4.12 9.65
C ARG A 246 13.28 -3.85 9.39
N ARG A 247 12.55 -4.82 8.82
CA ARG A 247 11.11 -4.70 8.53
C ARG A 247 10.31 -4.43 9.80
N PHE A 248 10.50 -5.23 10.85
CA PHE A 248 9.77 -5.06 12.12
C PHE A 248 10.19 -3.79 12.86
N GLN A 249 11.47 -3.40 12.79
CA GLN A 249 11.90 -2.11 13.34
C GLN A 249 11.27 -0.93 12.62
N CYS A 250 11.18 -0.95 11.29
CA CYS A 250 10.50 0.11 10.55
C CYS A 250 9.03 0.24 10.98
N PHE A 251 8.31 -0.87 11.18
CA PHE A 251 6.94 -0.83 11.69
C PHE A 251 6.85 -0.30 13.13
N LYS A 252 7.72 -0.77 14.03
CA LYS A 252 7.76 -0.30 15.42
C LYS A 252 8.02 1.20 15.49
N TRP A 253 9.03 1.69 14.77
CA TRP A 253 9.38 3.11 14.75
C TRP A 253 8.26 3.96 14.18
N HIS A 254 7.63 3.52 13.08
CA HIS A 254 6.49 4.23 12.53
C HIS A 254 5.30 4.26 13.49
N ALA A 255 4.95 3.14 14.10
CA ALA A 255 3.84 3.06 15.06
C ALA A 255 4.09 3.96 16.28
N VAL A 256 5.29 3.92 16.86
CA VAL A 256 5.66 4.79 17.99
C VAL A 256 5.62 6.27 17.59
N ALA A 257 6.24 6.62 16.46
CA ALA A 257 6.25 8.01 15.99
C ALA A 257 4.83 8.52 15.70
N SER A 258 4.03 7.77 14.94
CA SER A 258 2.65 8.16 14.60
C SER A 258 1.76 8.26 15.84
N GLY A 259 1.81 7.27 16.74
CA GLY A 259 0.99 7.28 17.95
C GLY A 259 1.30 8.44 18.90
N TRP A 260 2.58 8.72 19.15
CA TRP A 260 2.97 9.87 19.98
C TRP A 260 2.62 11.20 19.32
N THR A 261 2.87 11.31 18.02
CA THR A 261 2.55 12.52 17.26
C THR A 261 1.06 12.80 17.29
N GLY A 262 0.21 11.79 17.06
CA GLY A 262 -1.24 11.93 17.09
C GLY A 262 -1.78 12.33 18.47
N LEU A 263 -1.21 11.79 19.57
CA LEU A 263 -1.62 12.20 20.93
C LEU A 263 -1.26 13.66 21.22
N ILE A 264 -0.03 14.07 20.90
CA ILE A 264 0.45 15.42 21.14
C ILE A 264 -0.30 16.40 20.24
N ALA A 265 -0.50 16.07 18.97
CA ALA A 265 -1.25 16.87 18.02
C ALA A 265 -2.71 17.02 18.47
N GLY A 266 -3.37 15.93 18.85
CA GLY A 266 -4.75 15.97 19.37
C GLY A 266 -4.89 16.81 20.64
N GLY A 267 -3.95 16.69 21.58
CA GLY A 267 -3.93 17.52 22.79
C GLY A 267 -3.66 19.00 22.49
N ALA A 268 -2.67 19.29 21.64
CA ALA A 268 -2.31 20.64 21.23
C ALA A 268 -3.44 21.32 20.43
N SER A 269 -4.13 20.57 19.55
CA SER A 269 -5.32 21.01 18.81
C SER A 269 -6.45 21.43 19.75
N MET A 270 -6.60 20.81 20.92
CA MET A 270 -7.58 21.30 21.89
C MET A 270 -7.16 22.59 22.60
N MET A 271 -5.85 22.79 22.79
CA MET A 271 -5.30 23.99 23.40
C MET A 271 -5.43 25.23 22.50
N THR A 272 -5.42 25.06 21.17
CA THR A 272 -5.48 26.18 20.20
C THR A 272 -6.73 27.06 20.36
N SER A 273 -7.82 26.50 20.90
CA SER A 273 -9.05 27.22 21.22
C SER A 273 -8.88 28.35 22.26
N ARG A 274 -7.79 28.32 23.03
CA ARG A 274 -7.53 29.26 24.14
C ARG A 274 -6.11 29.81 24.17
N LEU A 275 -5.15 29.04 23.65
CA LEU A 275 -3.72 29.28 23.81
C LEU A 275 -3.04 29.16 22.45
N TRP A 276 -2.44 30.25 21.98
CA TRP A 276 -1.73 30.27 20.71
C TRP A 276 -0.48 29.36 20.74
N GLU A 277 0.06 29.07 21.93
CA GLU A 277 1.18 28.14 22.12
C GLU A 277 0.86 26.73 21.61
N GLY A 278 -0.42 26.34 21.57
CA GLY A 278 -0.86 25.08 20.97
C GLY A 278 -0.42 24.94 19.50
N TYR A 279 -0.46 26.03 18.72
CA TYR A 279 0.01 26.03 17.34
C TYR A 279 1.53 25.83 17.23
N VAL A 280 2.31 26.34 18.19
CA VAL A 280 3.76 26.14 18.22
C VAL A 280 4.10 24.66 18.42
N VAL A 281 3.34 23.96 19.26
CA VAL A 281 3.48 22.52 19.50
C VAL A 281 2.99 21.69 18.30
N LEU A 282 1.99 22.17 17.56
CA LEU A 282 1.45 21.49 16.38
C LEU A 282 2.42 21.45 15.19
N ILE A 283 3.22 22.50 14.98
CA ILE A 283 4.18 22.59 13.84
C ILE A 283 5.09 21.34 13.74
N PRO A 284 5.86 20.93 14.77
CA PRO A 284 6.70 19.75 14.67
C PRO A 284 5.88 18.46 14.48
N CYS A 285 4.66 18.38 15.03
CA CYS A 285 3.79 17.23 14.85
C CYS A 285 3.36 17.07 13.39
N MET A 286 2.91 18.14 12.76
CA MET A 286 2.53 18.16 11.34
C MET A 286 3.69 17.74 10.42
N LEU A 287 4.90 18.24 10.68
CA LEU A 287 6.08 17.85 9.91
C LEU A 287 6.41 16.36 10.06
N LEU A 288 6.27 15.83 11.28
CA LEU A 288 6.50 14.42 11.57
C LEU A 288 5.43 13.53 10.92
N GLU A 289 4.17 13.96 10.84
CA GLU A 289 3.13 13.23 10.12
C GLU A 289 3.34 13.20 8.62
N VAL A 290 3.76 14.31 8.02
CA VAL A 290 4.18 14.35 6.61
C VAL A 290 5.33 13.36 6.39
N ALA A 291 6.30 13.30 7.30
CA ALA A 291 7.40 12.35 7.25
C ALA A 291 6.92 10.90 7.41
N CYS A 292 6.01 10.63 8.35
CA CYS A 292 5.42 9.30 8.57
C CYS A 292 4.62 8.83 7.35
N ASN A 293 3.80 9.69 6.74
CA ASN A 293 3.06 9.38 5.51
C ASN A 293 4.01 9.04 4.36
N ARG A 294 5.08 9.83 4.16
CA ARG A 294 6.11 9.53 3.15
C ARG A 294 6.85 8.23 3.45
N PHE A 295 7.18 7.99 4.71
CA PHE A 295 7.85 6.76 5.15
C PHE A 295 6.95 5.55 4.92
N TRP A 296 5.65 5.65 5.23
CA TRP A 296 4.68 4.61 4.96
C TRP A 296 4.64 4.27 3.47
N ARG A 297 4.43 5.29 2.62
CA ARG A 297 4.34 5.13 1.17
C ARG A 297 5.59 4.49 0.56
N GLY A 298 6.78 4.89 1.01
CA GLY A 298 8.05 4.42 0.45
C GLY A 298 8.53 3.08 1.01
N GLN A 299 8.39 2.85 2.32
CA GLN A 299 9.07 1.77 3.02
C GLN A 299 8.14 0.71 3.63
N LEU A 300 6.93 1.07 4.06
CA LEU A 300 6.03 0.15 4.77
C LEU A 300 4.97 -0.46 3.87
N GLY A 301 4.25 0.36 3.11
CA GLY A 301 3.21 -0.09 2.19
C GLY A 301 3.75 -0.99 1.08
N TYR A 302 2.90 -1.87 0.60
CA TYR A 302 3.17 -2.76 -0.53
C TYR A 302 1.88 -3.08 -1.25
N ASP A 303 2.01 -3.46 -2.51
CA ASP A 303 0.92 -3.99 -3.32
C ASP A 303 0.99 -5.51 -3.32
N HIS A 304 -0.16 -6.18 -3.29
CA HIS A 304 -0.19 -7.63 -3.51
C HIS A 304 -1.54 -8.09 -4.07
N THR A 305 -1.52 -9.23 -4.75
CA THR A 305 -2.72 -9.93 -5.20
C THR A 305 -3.24 -10.79 -4.05
N PRO A 306 -4.54 -10.70 -3.70
CA PRO A 306 -5.21 -11.76 -2.97
C PRO A 306 -5.19 -13.00 -3.85
N ASN A 307 -4.31 -13.96 -3.56
CA ASN A 307 -4.34 -15.24 -4.25
C ASN A 307 -5.58 -16.00 -3.75
N ILE A 308 -6.65 -15.95 -4.55
CA ILE A 308 -7.92 -16.64 -4.29
C ILE A 308 -7.85 -18.09 -4.82
N HIS A 309 -6.74 -18.49 -5.44
CA HIS A 309 -6.61 -19.82 -6.04
C HIS A 309 -6.15 -20.85 -5.00
N PRO A 310 -6.96 -21.92 -4.76
CA PRO A 310 -6.65 -22.95 -3.78
C PRO A 310 -5.44 -23.81 -4.17
N GLU A 311 -5.06 -23.85 -5.45
CA GLU A 311 -3.92 -24.64 -5.95
C GLU A 311 -2.56 -24.16 -5.42
N ASP A 312 -2.45 -22.89 -5.03
CA ASP A 312 -1.24 -22.35 -4.38
C ASP A 312 -1.15 -22.79 -2.91
N ALA A 313 -2.29 -23.07 -2.26
CA ALA A 313 -2.37 -23.44 -0.84
C ALA A 313 -1.91 -24.88 -0.56
N GLU A 314 -1.95 -25.76 -1.57
CA GLU A 314 -1.51 -27.16 -1.49
C GLU A 314 0.01 -27.31 -1.53
N LYS A 315 0.76 -26.25 -1.88
CA LYS A 315 2.22 -26.30 -2.12
C LYS A 315 3.03 -25.43 -1.16
N GLU A 316 2.51 -25.05 0.02
CA GLU A 316 3.19 -24.06 0.89
C GLU A 316 3.51 -24.57 2.31
N GLU A 317 4.50 -25.47 2.40
CA GLU A 317 5.22 -25.78 3.64
C GLU A 317 6.07 -24.58 4.13
N ASP A 318 6.48 -24.58 5.40
CA ASP A 318 7.37 -23.54 5.97
C ASP A 318 8.68 -23.36 5.21
N ARG A 319 9.20 -24.45 4.64
CA ARG A 319 10.36 -24.42 3.75
C ARG A 319 10.04 -23.73 2.43
N LEU A 320 8.85 -23.96 1.88
CA LEU A 320 8.41 -23.37 0.62
C LEU A 320 8.19 -21.85 0.74
N LEU A 321 7.78 -21.37 1.93
CA LEU A 321 7.73 -19.93 2.22
C LEU A 321 9.13 -19.28 2.22
N LEU A 322 10.13 -19.94 2.83
CA LEU A 322 11.51 -19.46 2.84
C LEU A 322 12.18 -19.59 1.47
N ASP A 323 11.87 -20.64 0.72
CA ASP A 323 12.33 -20.83 -0.66
C ASP A 323 11.73 -19.76 -1.58
N ALA A 324 10.44 -19.44 -1.44
CA ALA A 324 9.79 -18.34 -2.13
C ALA A 324 10.44 -16.99 -1.79
N LEU A 325 10.75 -16.74 -0.51
CA LEU A 325 11.46 -15.53 -0.09
C LEU A 325 12.88 -15.47 -0.70
N THR A 326 13.59 -16.59 -0.75
CA THR A 326 14.91 -16.71 -1.38
C THR A 326 14.82 -16.38 -2.88
N SER A 327 13.85 -16.97 -3.57
CA SER A 327 13.59 -16.72 -4.98
C SER A 327 13.30 -15.25 -5.25
N VAL A 328 12.38 -14.63 -4.50
CA VAL A 328 12.04 -13.20 -4.65
C VAL A 328 13.26 -12.31 -4.39
N ILE A 329 14.09 -12.60 -3.37
CA ILE A 329 15.30 -11.83 -3.10
C ILE A 329 16.32 -11.98 -4.23
N SER A 330 16.52 -13.19 -4.74
CA SER A 330 17.44 -13.42 -5.87
C SER A 330 16.99 -12.67 -7.13
N LEU A 331 15.71 -12.72 -7.46
CA LEU A 331 15.12 -11.98 -8.59
C LEU A 331 15.21 -10.46 -8.39
N GLN A 332 14.94 -9.98 -7.18
CA GLN A 332 15.11 -8.57 -6.83
C GLN A 332 16.56 -8.11 -7.09
N THR A 333 17.56 -8.90 -6.68
CA THR A 333 18.97 -8.58 -6.92
C THR A 333 19.36 -8.68 -8.39
N ALA A 334 18.80 -9.62 -9.11
CA ALA A 334 19.06 -9.83 -10.53
C ALA A 334 18.50 -8.68 -11.39
N LEU A 335 17.32 -8.16 -11.05
CA LEU A 335 16.67 -7.06 -11.75
C LEU A 335 17.30 -5.68 -11.47
N VAL A 336 18.35 -5.58 -10.63
CA VAL A 336 19.04 -4.31 -10.38
C VAL A 336 19.78 -3.87 -11.65
N PRO A 337 19.51 -2.67 -12.20
CA PRO A 337 20.05 -2.21 -13.49
C PRO A 337 21.59 -2.11 -13.59
N ILE A 338 22.32 -2.32 -12.48
CA ILE A 338 23.74 -2.02 -12.33
C ILE A 338 24.61 -3.29 -12.38
N LEU A 339 24.04 -4.49 -12.25
CA LEU A 339 24.83 -5.74 -12.21
C LEU A 339 24.56 -6.63 -13.44
N PRO A 340 25.44 -6.60 -14.46
CA PRO A 340 25.28 -7.40 -15.68
C PRO A 340 25.62 -8.90 -15.52
N SER A 341 25.71 -9.42 -14.30
CA SER A 341 26.26 -10.78 -14.06
C SER A 341 25.63 -11.43 -12.83
N THR A 342 24.33 -11.75 -12.92
CA THR A 342 23.70 -12.66 -11.95
C THR A 342 23.17 -13.86 -12.72
N LEU A 343 23.60 -15.05 -12.29
CA LEU A 343 23.33 -16.36 -12.92
C LEU A 343 21.85 -16.58 -13.29
N VAL A 344 20.90 -15.97 -12.54
CA VAL A 344 19.45 -16.11 -12.76
C VAL A 344 18.96 -15.47 -14.07
N LEU A 345 19.67 -14.45 -14.58
CA LEU A 345 19.31 -13.76 -15.82
C LEU A 345 20.15 -14.19 -17.03
N GLU A 346 21.16 -15.04 -16.83
CA GLU A 346 21.98 -15.59 -17.93
C GLU A 346 21.17 -16.57 -18.79
N ASP A 347 20.21 -17.27 -18.19
CA ASP A 347 19.33 -18.22 -18.89
C ASP A 347 18.18 -17.54 -19.66
N VAL A 348 17.94 -16.24 -19.42
CA VAL A 348 16.85 -15.49 -20.06
C VAL A 348 17.36 -14.80 -21.31
N ASP A 349 16.90 -15.25 -22.48
CA ASP A 349 17.17 -14.54 -23.74
C ASP A 349 16.41 -13.21 -23.78
N TRP A 350 17.12 -12.10 -23.55
CA TRP A 350 16.59 -10.74 -23.58
C TRP A 350 16.19 -10.26 -24.97
N THR A 351 16.60 -10.95 -26.03
CA THR A 351 16.29 -10.60 -27.42
C THR A 351 15.02 -11.27 -27.93
N SER A 352 14.55 -12.32 -27.24
CA SER A 352 13.35 -13.07 -27.60
C SER A 352 12.14 -12.65 -26.77
N LEU A 353 11.06 -12.24 -27.46
CA LEU A 353 9.79 -11.88 -26.81
C LEU A 353 9.18 -13.09 -26.08
N ASP A 354 9.29 -14.28 -26.67
CA ASP A 354 8.73 -15.50 -26.10
C ASP A 354 9.44 -15.86 -24.78
N SER A 355 10.76 -15.69 -24.73
CA SER A 355 11.57 -15.87 -23.52
C SER A 355 11.17 -14.88 -22.40
N LEU A 356 11.06 -13.58 -22.73
CA LEU A 356 10.67 -12.56 -21.76
C LEU A 356 9.24 -12.76 -21.24
N LEU A 357 8.29 -13.10 -22.11
CA LEU A 357 6.91 -13.37 -21.71
C LEU A 357 6.80 -14.62 -20.83
N LEU A 358 7.54 -15.68 -21.16
CA LEU A 358 7.59 -16.88 -20.34
C LEU A 358 8.19 -16.58 -18.96
N PHE A 359 9.29 -15.82 -18.92
CA PHE A 359 9.89 -15.35 -17.66
C PHE A 359 8.88 -14.53 -16.83
N ILE A 360 8.15 -13.61 -17.45
CA ILE A 360 7.13 -12.79 -16.78
C ILE A 360 6.01 -13.65 -16.20
N VAL A 361 5.52 -14.65 -16.93
CA VAL A 361 4.44 -15.52 -16.46
C VAL A 361 4.91 -16.47 -15.36
N ASN A 362 6.07 -17.09 -15.53
CA ASN A 362 6.65 -18.01 -14.53
C ASN A 362 6.94 -17.30 -13.20
N ASN A 363 7.21 -16.00 -13.23
CA ASN A 363 7.39 -15.18 -12.04
C ASN A 363 6.12 -14.44 -11.60
N HIS A 364 4.94 -14.82 -12.07
CA HIS A 364 3.63 -14.20 -11.77
C HIS A 364 3.60 -12.67 -11.99
N LEU A 365 4.39 -12.13 -12.91
CA LEU A 365 4.47 -10.69 -13.22
C LEU A 365 3.49 -10.25 -14.31
N PHE A 366 2.75 -11.19 -14.91
CA PHE A 366 1.89 -10.93 -16.06
C PHE A 366 0.81 -9.87 -15.77
N ASP A 367 0.15 -9.96 -14.62
CA ASP A 367 -0.87 -8.98 -14.23
C ASP A 367 -0.29 -7.57 -14.07
N CYS A 368 0.92 -7.49 -13.53
CA CYS A 368 1.66 -6.26 -13.34
C CYS A 368 2.04 -5.63 -14.69
N LEU A 369 2.48 -6.47 -15.65
CA LEU A 369 2.78 -6.05 -17.02
C LEU A 369 1.52 -5.49 -17.68
N CYS A 370 0.38 -6.17 -17.57
CA CYS A 370 -0.88 -5.71 -18.16
C CYS A 370 -1.36 -4.39 -17.53
N ASP A 371 -1.29 -4.23 -16.21
CA ASP A 371 -1.62 -2.95 -15.54
C ASP A 371 -0.67 -1.82 -16.00
N TRP A 372 0.63 -2.12 -16.11
CA TRP A 372 1.63 -1.16 -16.56
C TRP A 372 1.41 -0.73 -18.01
N LEU A 373 1.16 -1.68 -18.91
CA LEU A 373 0.82 -1.41 -20.32
C LEU A 373 -0.45 -0.54 -20.43
N ALA A 374 -1.42 -0.77 -19.56
CA ALA A 374 -2.69 -0.05 -19.54
C ALA A 374 -2.57 1.38 -18.99
N THR A 375 -1.68 1.63 -18.03
CA THR A 375 -1.68 2.87 -17.24
C THR A 375 -0.45 3.76 -17.47
N ASN A 376 0.74 3.18 -17.69
CA ASN A 376 1.99 3.94 -17.65
C ASN A 376 2.10 4.93 -18.82
N PRO A 377 2.46 6.21 -18.58
CA PRO A 377 2.58 7.22 -19.64
C PRO A 377 3.71 6.95 -20.65
N ALA A 378 4.72 6.15 -20.29
CA ALA A 378 5.80 5.75 -21.20
C ALA A 378 5.30 4.88 -22.36
N VAL A 379 4.15 4.21 -22.19
CA VAL A 379 3.56 3.34 -23.20
C VAL A 379 2.82 4.17 -24.24
N PRO A 380 3.23 4.14 -25.53
CA PRO A 380 2.61 4.92 -26.60
C PRO A 380 1.10 4.65 -26.71
N LYS A 381 0.29 5.70 -26.89
CA LYS A 381 -1.18 5.59 -26.93
C LYS A 381 -1.65 4.67 -28.06
N ASP A 382 -1.05 4.77 -29.24
CA ASP A 382 -1.45 3.96 -30.41
C ASP A 382 -1.18 2.48 -30.18
N PHE A 383 -0.02 2.16 -29.59
CA PHE A 383 0.33 0.79 -29.21
C PHE A 383 -0.63 0.23 -28.15
N ARG A 384 -0.92 1.02 -27.10
CA ARG A 384 -1.90 0.65 -26.07
C ARG A 384 -3.29 0.39 -26.66
N HIS A 385 -3.72 1.22 -27.61
CA HIS A 385 -5.00 1.04 -28.28
C HIS A 385 -5.07 -0.24 -29.11
N ARG A 386 -3.96 -0.67 -29.73
CA ARG A 386 -3.88 -1.93 -30.47
C ARG A 386 -3.83 -3.15 -29.54
N VAL A 387 -2.95 -3.13 -28.53
CA VAL A 387 -2.79 -4.24 -27.56
C VAL A 387 -4.11 -4.58 -26.87
N PHE A 388 -4.84 -3.56 -26.40
CA PHE A 388 -6.14 -3.76 -25.72
C PHE A 388 -7.34 -3.71 -26.67
N ARG A 389 -7.12 -3.79 -27.99
CA ARG A 389 -8.17 -3.76 -29.04
C ARG A 389 -9.20 -2.64 -28.83
N LEU A 390 -8.75 -1.49 -28.30
CA LEU A 390 -9.61 -0.38 -27.89
C LEU A 390 -10.26 0.36 -29.07
N ALA A 391 -9.72 0.16 -30.28
CA ALA A 391 -10.17 0.79 -31.52
C ALA A 391 -11.26 -0.01 -32.25
N THR A 392 -11.36 -1.33 -32.04
CA THR A 392 -12.17 -2.24 -32.86
C THR A 392 -13.58 -2.49 -32.33
N ASN A 393 -13.88 -2.20 -31.05
CA ASN A 393 -15.26 -2.27 -30.56
C ASN A 393 -15.52 -1.34 -29.35
N PRO A 394 -16.36 -0.29 -29.48
CA PRO A 394 -16.70 0.61 -28.38
C PRO A 394 -17.72 0.02 -27.38
N SER A 395 -18.30 -1.14 -27.67
CA SER A 395 -19.38 -1.78 -26.91
C SER A 395 -18.93 -2.69 -25.76
N PHE A 396 -17.68 -3.17 -25.76
CA PHE A 396 -17.16 -4.00 -24.66
C PHE A 396 -16.53 -3.12 -23.58
N SER A 397 -17.14 -3.14 -22.40
CA SER A 397 -16.59 -2.53 -21.17
C SER A 397 -15.49 -3.38 -20.55
N GLU A 398 -15.52 -4.70 -20.76
CA GLU A 398 -14.56 -5.66 -20.19
C GLU A 398 -13.69 -6.25 -21.30
N ILE A 399 -12.37 -6.23 -21.08
CA ILE A 399 -11.37 -6.70 -22.03
C ILE A 399 -10.50 -7.71 -21.29
N THR A 400 -10.55 -8.98 -21.72
CA THR A 400 -9.64 -10.01 -21.21
C THR A 400 -8.46 -10.15 -22.15
N VAL A 401 -7.25 -9.99 -21.62
CA VAL A 401 -5.99 -10.18 -22.34
C VAL A 401 -5.35 -11.46 -21.84
N THR A 402 -5.05 -12.34 -22.77
CA THR A 402 -4.33 -13.60 -22.50
C THR A 402 -2.87 -13.49 -22.93
N LEU A 403 -2.02 -14.37 -22.39
CA LEU A 403 -0.64 -14.51 -22.87
C LEU A 403 -0.58 -14.80 -24.39
N THR A 404 -1.53 -15.60 -24.89
CA THR A 404 -1.65 -15.89 -26.32
C THR A 404 -1.96 -14.64 -27.15
N ASP A 405 -2.78 -13.72 -26.64
CA ASP A 405 -3.07 -12.46 -27.35
C ASP A 405 -1.82 -11.59 -27.51
N LEU A 406 -0.95 -11.53 -26.50
CA LEU A 406 0.29 -10.76 -26.57
C LEU A 406 1.34 -11.45 -27.49
N ARG A 407 1.36 -12.78 -27.51
CA ARG A 407 2.27 -13.57 -28.34
C ARG A 407 1.91 -13.48 -29.84
N HIS A 408 0.62 -13.43 -30.16
CA HIS A 408 0.11 -13.41 -31.53
C HIS A 408 -0.16 -12.00 -32.07
N LEU A 409 0.46 -10.96 -31.48
CA LEU A 409 0.46 -9.62 -32.06
C LEU A 409 0.94 -9.70 -33.51
N SER A 410 0.02 -9.44 -34.45
CA SER A 410 0.15 -9.83 -35.85
C SER A 410 0.97 -8.85 -36.70
N ASP A 411 1.38 -7.71 -36.14
CA ASP A 411 2.04 -6.63 -36.87
C ASP A 411 3.57 -6.69 -36.71
N VAL A 412 4.28 -6.51 -37.83
CA VAL A 412 5.76 -6.56 -37.93
C VAL A 412 6.39 -5.51 -37.02
N ASP A 413 5.70 -4.39 -36.81
CA ASP A 413 6.14 -3.27 -35.96
C ASP A 413 5.77 -3.43 -34.48
N ASP A 414 4.73 -4.21 -34.15
CA ASP A 414 4.23 -4.31 -32.77
C ASP A 414 5.00 -5.35 -31.95
N ARG A 415 5.53 -6.41 -32.56
CA ARG A 415 6.37 -7.42 -31.90
C ARG A 415 7.68 -6.85 -31.33
N PRO A 416 8.53 -6.11 -32.08
CA PRO A 416 9.73 -5.50 -31.51
C PRO A 416 9.38 -4.45 -30.46
N ARG A 417 8.26 -3.72 -30.64
CA ARG A 417 7.81 -2.75 -29.65
C ARG A 417 7.35 -3.41 -28.34
N MET A 418 6.68 -4.55 -28.41
CA MET A 418 6.32 -5.32 -27.22
C MET A 418 7.56 -5.83 -26.49
N LEU A 419 8.59 -6.26 -27.23
CA LEU A 419 9.87 -6.66 -26.65
C LEU A 419 10.50 -5.50 -25.86
N GLU A 420 10.61 -4.32 -26.47
CA GLU A 420 11.12 -3.11 -25.79
C GLU A 420 10.31 -2.76 -24.54
N MET A 421 8.98 -2.86 -24.61
CA MET A 421 8.09 -2.60 -23.47
C MET A 421 8.28 -3.62 -22.34
N CYS A 422 8.46 -4.90 -22.66
CA CYS A 422 8.75 -5.94 -21.65
C CYS A 422 10.10 -5.68 -20.98
N GLN A 423 11.14 -5.35 -21.75
CA GLN A 423 12.45 -4.98 -21.21
C GLN A 423 12.37 -3.74 -20.31
N LEU A 424 11.63 -2.72 -20.74
CA LEU A 424 11.44 -1.50 -19.96
C LEU A 424 10.69 -1.80 -18.65
N PHE A 425 9.62 -2.58 -18.70
CA PHE A 425 8.88 -3.02 -17.52
C PHE A 425 9.78 -3.78 -16.52
N LEU A 426 10.55 -4.75 -17.02
CA LEU A 426 11.46 -5.55 -16.18
C LEU A 426 12.53 -4.68 -15.50
N ARG A 427 13.04 -3.65 -16.18
CA ARG A 427 14.05 -2.73 -15.62
C ARG A 427 13.50 -1.67 -14.66
N THR A 428 12.20 -1.36 -14.73
CA THR A 428 11.61 -0.23 -14.01
C THR A 428 10.67 -0.66 -12.88
N GLU A 429 9.68 -1.47 -13.18
CA GLU A 429 8.58 -1.78 -12.24
C GLU A 429 8.71 -3.18 -11.63
N ALA A 430 9.27 -4.15 -12.36
CA ALA A 430 9.37 -5.52 -11.85
C ALA A 430 10.17 -5.60 -10.55
N GLN A 431 11.21 -4.77 -10.40
CA GLN A 431 11.95 -4.64 -9.15
C GLN A 431 11.06 -4.17 -7.99
N GLN A 432 10.19 -3.18 -8.23
CA GLN A 432 9.27 -2.68 -7.21
C GLN A 432 8.22 -3.74 -6.83
N VAL A 433 7.75 -4.52 -7.79
CA VAL A 433 6.87 -5.68 -7.53
C VAL A 433 7.58 -6.71 -6.65
N MET A 434 8.85 -7.02 -6.91
CA MET A 434 9.63 -7.93 -6.06
C MET A 434 9.86 -7.38 -4.65
N ILE A 435 10.14 -6.07 -4.50
CA ILE A 435 10.22 -5.41 -3.18
C ILE A 435 8.90 -5.55 -2.42
N ASN A 436 7.76 -5.33 -3.10
CA ASN A 436 6.45 -5.44 -2.49
C ASN A 436 6.15 -6.88 -2.03
N ARG A 437 6.48 -7.88 -2.85
CA ARG A 437 6.36 -9.30 -2.50
C ARG A 437 7.26 -9.69 -1.33
N GLU A 438 8.51 -9.24 -1.33
CA GLU A 438 9.43 -9.47 -0.21
C GLU A 438 8.84 -8.93 1.09
N ARG A 439 8.33 -7.69 1.08
CA ARG A 439 7.71 -7.05 2.26
C ARG A 439 6.53 -7.86 2.79
N TYR A 440 5.73 -8.41 1.90
CA TYR A 440 4.59 -9.28 2.23
C TYR A 440 5.05 -10.63 2.82
N LEU A 441 5.99 -11.32 2.16
CA LEU A 441 6.52 -12.61 2.60
C LEU A 441 7.24 -12.52 3.96
N LEU A 442 8.02 -11.45 4.19
CA LEU A 442 8.67 -11.22 5.49
C LEU A 442 7.67 -11.14 6.65
N GLU A 443 6.49 -10.57 6.39
CA GLU A 443 5.44 -10.51 7.41
C GLU A 443 4.76 -11.87 7.63
N MET A 444 4.52 -12.62 6.56
CA MET A 444 4.01 -14.00 6.64
C MET A 444 4.96 -14.89 7.44
N VAL A 445 6.27 -14.78 7.20
CA VAL A 445 7.31 -15.47 7.97
C VAL A 445 7.24 -15.06 9.45
N GLY A 446 7.20 -13.75 9.74
CA GLY A 446 7.10 -13.23 11.10
C GLY A 446 5.90 -13.76 11.88
N TYR A 447 4.72 -13.76 11.26
CA TYR A 447 3.51 -14.32 11.86
C TYR A 447 3.63 -15.81 12.13
N THR A 448 4.16 -16.56 11.15
CA THR A 448 4.33 -18.02 11.25
C THR A 448 5.16 -18.41 12.45
N ILE A 449 6.31 -17.74 12.65
CA ILE A 449 7.23 -18.05 13.74
C ILE A 449 6.60 -17.66 15.08
N TRP A 450 5.99 -16.48 15.17
CA TRP A 450 5.34 -16.02 16.39
C TRP A 450 4.17 -16.91 16.83
N LYS A 451 3.43 -17.50 15.87
CA LYS A 451 2.31 -18.40 16.19
C LYS A 451 2.77 -19.74 16.75
N ASN A 452 4.00 -20.15 16.42
CA ASN A 452 4.60 -21.42 16.82
C ASN A 452 5.51 -21.31 18.06
N ASP A 453 5.83 -20.08 18.52
CA ASP A 453 6.57 -19.76 19.75
C ASP A 453 5.62 -19.59 20.94
#